data_AF-A0A651EWT4-F1
#
_entry.id   AF-A0A651EWT4-F1
#
_cell.length_a   1.000
_cell.length_b   1.000
_cell.length_c   1.000
_cell.angle_alpha   90.00
_cell.angle_beta   90.00
_cell.angle_gamma   90.00
#
_symmetry.space_group_name_H-M   'P 1'
#
loop_
_entity.id
_entity.type
_entity.pdbx_description
1 polymer ?
#
loop_
_entity_poly.entity_id
_entity_poly.type
_entity_poly.pdbx_seq_one_letter_code
_entity_poly.pdbx_strand_id
1 'polypeptide(L)'
;MPKVCHFTGKKVAFGNRVARSGAAIKKGGFGLHISGISRRRFGANLQKLTAIIDGKPQRITVSTRAIKSGLVVKPLKRKYGYTRQQKQAAKG
;
A
#
# COMPACT_ATOMS: atom_id res chain seq x y z
N MET A 1 3.14 10.42 11.11
CA MET A 1 1.90 9.75 10.64
C MET A 1 2.16 8.24 10.62
N PRO A 2 1.43 7.44 11.41
CA PRO A 2 1.64 5.99 11.45
C PRO A 2 1.37 5.38 10.06
N LYS A 3 2.12 4.33 9.69
CA LYS A 3 1.96 3.58 8.42
C LYS A 3 0.65 2.79 8.45
N VAL A 4 -0.47 3.50 8.34
CA VAL A 4 -1.83 2.96 8.37
C VAL A 4 -2.58 3.47 7.15
N CYS A 5 -3.30 2.57 6.48
CA CYS A 5 -4.20 2.95 5.41
C CYS A 5 -5.43 3.66 5.98
N HIS A 6 -5.76 4.83 5.43
CA HIS A 6 -6.95 5.59 5.82
C HIS A 6 -8.26 4.81 5.59
N PHE A 7 -8.41 4.12 4.45
CA PHE A 7 -9.65 3.41 4.10
C PHE A 7 -9.79 2.03 4.73
N THR A 8 -8.70 1.26 4.76
CA THR A 8 -8.75 -0.17 5.13
C THR A 8 -8.12 -0.46 6.48
N GLY A 9 -7.60 0.55 7.18
CA GLY A 9 -6.91 0.38 8.47
C GLY A 9 -5.66 -0.49 8.42
N LYS A 10 -5.22 -0.91 7.22
CA LYS A 10 -4.07 -1.79 7.04
C LYS A 10 -2.84 -1.17 7.66
N LYS A 11 -2.37 -1.81 8.71
CA LYS A 11 -1.19 -1.45 9.47
C LYS A 11 -0.11 -2.50 9.30
N VAL A 12 1.04 -2.17 9.82
CA VAL A 12 2.17 -3.07 9.89
C VAL A 12 1.83 -4.24 10.80
N ALA A 13 2.03 -5.46 10.33
CA ALA A 13 1.90 -6.67 11.15
C ALA A 13 3.26 -7.18 11.60
N PHE A 14 3.29 -7.92 12.70
CA PHE A 14 4.51 -8.54 13.22
C PHE A 14 4.43 -10.05 13.11
N GLY A 15 5.58 -10.68 12.93
CA GLY A 15 5.70 -12.13 13.10
C GLY A 15 7.16 -12.50 13.21
N ASN A 16 7.45 -13.78 13.02
CA ASN A 16 8.80 -14.31 13.24
C ASN A 16 9.41 -14.76 11.91
N ARG A 17 10.72 -14.58 11.77
CA ARG A 17 11.55 -15.27 10.78
C ARG A 17 12.13 -16.49 11.48
N VAL A 18 11.71 -17.68 11.05
CA VAL A 18 12.22 -18.96 11.57
C VAL A 18 13.29 -19.45 10.60
N ALA A 19 14.53 -19.49 11.07
CA ALA A 19 15.62 -20.15 10.36
C ALA A 19 15.54 -21.66 10.65
N ARG A 20 15.64 -22.47 9.60
CA ARG A 20 15.65 -23.93 9.70
C ARG A 20 16.87 -24.47 8.96
N SER A 21 17.52 -25.45 9.55
CA SER A 21 18.71 -26.10 9.02
C SER A 21 18.48 -27.61 8.88
N GLY A 22 19.26 -28.26 8.02
CA GLY A 22 19.09 -29.68 7.66
C GLY A 22 18.23 -29.91 6.42
N ALA A 23 18.10 -31.17 6.02
CA ALA A 23 17.26 -31.58 4.89
C ALA A 23 15.86 -31.99 5.37
N ALA A 24 14.82 -31.58 4.65
CA ALA A 24 13.45 -31.95 4.98
C ALA A 24 13.22 -33.45 4.82
N ILE A 25 12.40 -34.04 5.70
CA ILE A 25 12.02 -35.48 5.64
C ILE A 25 11.43 -35.83 4.28
N LYS A 26 10.58 -34.95 3.74
CA LYS A 26 9.99 -35.12 2.38
C LYS A 26 11.02 -35.18 1.24
N LYS A 27 12.28 -34.81 1.48
CA LYS A 27 13.39 -34.91 0.51
C LYS A 27 14.33 -36.08 0.81
N GLY A 28 13.95 -37.00 1.71
CA GLY A 28 14.79 -38.11 2.16
C GLY A 28 15.84 -37.73 3.21
N GLY A 29 15.74 -36.56 3.82
CA GLY A 29 16.62 -36.13 4.91
C GLY A 29 16.12 -36.56 6.29
N PHE A 30 16.96 -36.42 7.32
CA PHE A 30 16.59 -36.75 8.71
C PHE A 30 15.56 -35.79 9.32
N GLY A 31 15.55 -34.52 8.89
CA GLY A 31 14.61 -33.52 9.39
C GLY A 31 15.17 -32.09 9.41
N LEU A 32 14.25 -31.12 9.41
CA LEU A 32 14.57 -29.71 9.60
C LEU A 32 14.54 -29.38 11.10
N HIS A 33 15.62 -28.86 11.66
CA HIS A 33 15.64 -28.31 13.02
C HIS A 33 15.60 -26.78 12.97
N ILE A 34 15.13 -26.15 14.06
CA ILE A 34 15.06 -24.69 14.17
C ILE A 34 16.42 -24.18 14.66
N SER A 35 17.12 -23.41 13.83
CA SER A 35 18.43 -22.83 14.15
C SER A 35 18.33 -21.42 14.74
N GLY A 36 17.18 -20.74 14.57
CA GLY A 36 16.97 -19.44 15.18
C GLY A 36 15.59 -18.84 14.90
N ILE A 37 15.12 -17.99 15.81
CA ILE A 37 13.86 -17.27 15.70
C ILE A 37 14.14 -15.79 15.95
N SER A 38 13.89 -14.95 14.93
CA SER A 38 14.01 -13.50 15.04
C SER A 38 12.70 -12.81 14.73
N ARG A 39 12.46 -11.64 15.34
CA ARG A 39 11.27 -10.82 15.06
C ARG A 39 11.40 -10.14 13.71
N ARG A 40 10.32 -10.14 12.91
CA ARG A 40 10.24 -9.40 11.66
C ARG A 40 8.95 -8.61 11.53
N ARG A 41 8.98 -7.63 10.64
CA ARG A 41 7.90 -6.71 10.37
C ARG A 41 7.34 -6.92 8.97
N PHE A 42 6.05 -7.13 8.85
CA PHE A 42 5.32 -7.21 7.59
C PHE A 42 4.72 -5.84 7.26
N GLY A 43 5.37 -5.11 6.34
CA GLY A 43 4.88 -3.83 5.86
C GLY A 43 3.72 -3.98 4.89
N ALA A 44 2.64 -3.21 5.10
CA ALA A 44 1.64 -3.01 4.06
C ALA A 44 2.22 -2.15 2.93
N ASN A 45 1.90 -2.47 1.66
CA ASN A 45 2.24 -1.62 0.52
C ASN A 45 1.32 -0.38 0.55
N LEU A 46 1.85 0.70 1.12
CA LEU A 46 1.16 1.97 1.32
C LEU A 46 1.76 3.03 0.41
N GLN A 47 0.90 3.85 -0.18
CA GLN A 47 1.23 4.94 -1.09
C GLN A 47 0.64 6.24 -0.56
N LYS A 48 1.38 7.34 -0.69
CA LYS A 48 0.90 8.68 -0.32
C LYS A 48 0.29 9.35 -1.55
N LEU A 49 -0.99 9.68 -1.50
CA LEU A 49 -1.70 10.32 -2.62
C LEU A 49 -2.74 11.32 -2.13
N THR A 50 -3.15 12.22 -3.01
CA THR A 50 -4.26 13.13 -2.75
C THR A 50 -5.57 12.46 -3.15
N ALA A 51 -6.49 12.35 -2.21
CA ALA A 51 -7.85 11.86 -2.41
C ALA A 51 -8.86 12.92 -1.97
N ILE A 52 -10.07 12.84 -2.51
CA ILE A 52 -11.21 13.61 -1.99
C ILE A 52 -11.74 12.83 -0.78
N ILE A 53 -11.79 13.50 0.37
CA ILE A 53 -12.37 13.01 1.60
C ILE A 53 -13.39 14.06 2.04
N ASP A 54 -14.65 13.66 2.18
CA ASP A 54 -15.74 14.56 2.58
C ASP A 54 -15.80 15.86 1.76
N GLY A 55 -15.57 15.74 0.43
CA GLY A 55 -15.59 16.86 -0.51
C GLY A 55 -14.32 17.72 -0.55
N LYS A 56 -13.36 17.52 0.36
CA LYS A 56 -12.10 18.27 0.39
C LYS A 56 -10.91 17.43 -0.11
N PRO A 57 -10.03 17.98 -0.96
CA PRO A 57 -8.82 17.27 -1.37
C PRO A 57 -7.81 17.22 -0.23
N GLN A 58 -7.49 16.03 0.26
CA GLN A 58 -6.52 15.81 1.33
C GLN A 58 -5.44 14.80 0.93
N ARG A 59 -4.20 15.02 1.40
CA ARG A 59 -3.11 14.04 1.25
C ARG A 59 -3.23 12.95 2.32
N ILE A 60 -3.42 11.72 1.88
CA ILE A 60 -3.55 10.56 2.77
C ILE A 60 -2.64 9.40 2.38
N THR A 61 -2.42 8.51 3.34
CA THR A 61 -1.71 7.25 3.14
C THR A 61 -2.73 6.16 2.84
N VAL A 62 -2.57 5.51 1.70
CA VAL A 62 -3.54 4.54 1.17
C VAL A 62 -2.85 3.25 0.77
N SER A 63 -3.45 2.11 1.09
CA SER A 63 -2.96 0.82 0.61
C SER A 63 -3.19 0.65 -0.88
N THR A 64 -2.26 0.01 -1.58
CA THR A 64 -2.41 -0.28 -3.01
C THR A 64 -3.65 -1.13 -3.32
N ARG A 65 -4.09 -1.99 -2.40
CA ARG A 65 -5.35 -2.75 -2.54
C ARG A 65 -6.57 -1.83 -2.56
N ALA A 66 -6.59 -0.77 -1.75
CA ALA A 66 -7.67 0.21 -1.74
C ALA A 66 -7.71 1.05 -3.02
N ILE A 67 -6.54 1.35 -3.60
CA ILE A 67 -6.44 1.98 -4.93
C ILE A 67 -7.03 1.04 -5.98
N LYS A 68 -6.62 -0.23 -5.98
CA LYS A 68 -7.07 -1.23 -6.94
C LYS A 68 -8.59 -1.48 -6.85
N SER A 69 -9.16 -1.43 -5.65
CA SER A 69 -10.60 -1.62 -5.44
C SER A 69 -11.45 -0.37 -5.71
N GLY A 70 -10.86 0.73 -6.20
CA GLY A 70 -11.62 1.93 -6.56
C GLY A 70 -12.13 2.76 -5.37
N LEU A 71 -11.68 2.49 -4.14
CA LEU A 71 -12.08 3.24 -2.94
C LEU A 71 -11.49 4.66 -2.88
N VAL A 72 -10.66 5.00 -3.86
CA VAL A 72 -9.89 6.24 -3.90
C VAL A 72 -10.39 7.11 -5.04
N VAL A 73 -11.05 8.20 -4.70
CA VAL A 73 -11.41 9.25 -5.67
C VAL A 73 -10.30 10.29 -5.70
N LYS A 74 -9.63 10.43 -6.86
CA LYS A 74 -8.63 11.49 -7.06
C LYS A 74 -9.33 12.80 -7.41
N PRO A 75 -8.86 13.94 -6.88
CA PRO A 75 -9.40 15.23 -7.28
C PRO A 75 -9.09 15.54 -8.74
N LEU A 76 -9.99 16.29 -9.39
CA LEU A 76 -9.77 16.80 -10.74
C LEU A 76 -8.54 17.69 -10.74
N LYS A 77 -7.54 17.35 -11.57
CA LYS A 77 -6.36 18.20 -11.73
C LYS A 77 -6.76 19.48 -12.46
N ARG A 78 -6.27 20.65 -11.99
CA ARG A 78 -6.51 21.97 -12.60
C ARG A 78 -6.25 22.00 -14.12
N LYS A 79 -5.24 21.27 -14.59
CA LYS A 79 -4.93 21.10 -16.03
C LYS A 79 -6.14 20.66 -16.85
N TYR A 80 -6.96 19.76 -16.32
CA TYR A 80 -8.10 19.17 -17.02
C TYR A 80 -9.38 19.98 -16.85
N GLY A 81 -9.58 20.65 -15.71
CA GLY A 81 -10.77 21.46 -15.45
C GLY A 81 -10.70 22.88 -15.99
N TYR A 82 -9.64 23.63 -15.70
CA TYR A 82 -9.60 25.07 -15.95
C TYR A 82 -8.71 25.42 -17.16
N THR A 83 -7.45 24.98 -17.11
CA THR A 83 -6.44 25.40 -18.10
C THR A 83 -6.77 24.92 -19.51
N ARG A 84 -7.33 23.71 -19.66
CA ARG A 84 -7.69 23.17 -20.96
C ARG A 84 -8.90 23.90 -21.57
N GLN A 85 -9.91 24.23 -20.75
CA GLN A 85 -11.09 24.99 -21.19
C GLN A 85 -10.69 26.40 -21.65
N GLN A 86 -9.86 27.11 -20.89
CA GLN A 86 -9.36 28.43 -21.31
C GLN A 86 -8.56 28.37 -22.61
N LYS A 87 -7.72 27.35 -22.79
CA LYS A 87 -6.98 27.15 -24.04
C LYS A 87 -7.88 26.83 -25.23
N GLN A 88 -9.01 26.17 -25.03
CA GLN A 88 -9.99 25.91 -26.08
C GLN A 88 -10.75 27.20 -26.43
N ALA A 89 -11.17 27.96 -25.42
CA ALA A 89 -11.86 29.25 -25.60
C ALA A 89 -10.96 30.30 -26.27
N ALA A 90 -9.65 30.30 -26.03
CA ALA A 90 -8.69 31.21 -26.67
C ALA A 90 -8.26 30.77 -28.09
N LYS A 91 -8.71 29.60 -28.55
CA LYS A 91 -8.35 29.03 -29.87
C LYS A 91 -9.48 29.13 -30.90
N GLY A 92 -10.68 29.51 -30.46
CA GLY A 92 -11.78 29.97 -31.31
C GLY A 92 -11.75 31.48 -31.39
#